data_AF-A0A2G6HCF2-F1
#
_entry.id   AF-A0A2G6HCF2-F1
#
_cell.length_a   1.000
_cell.length_b   1.000
_cell.length_c   1.000
_cell.angle_alpha   90.00
_cell.angle_beta   90.00
_cell.angle_gamma   90.00
#
_symmetry.space_group_name_H-M   'P 1'
#
loop_
_entity.id
_entity.type
_entity.pdbx_description
1 polymer ?
#
loop_
_entity_poly.entity_id
_entity_poly.type
_entity_poly.pdbx_seq_one_letter_code
_entity_poly.pdbx_strand_id
1 'polypeptide(L)'
;MKIDPNDPRITAFALGELKGVDAVEIARAVRTDARVRAAVDEVRETAGLLMETLGGGECHMLTAEQRETIRKAGASPVITDIASARVPFWKRPAVAGIGAAAAVAISVYYIGGRPGTGTRGGIEAPEKWDWAQVEMDSLTRPADSGNPTASGASGAGGGGTVHAVSTAMRDDTASFRRELAGRIGKLDAAELESAAKLPELSGSHSQPWQPVVAGTSLHVPLASGATSWPWVKRCILEEKKLPPRRAVRIEEMVNHFRYKKPGMARAHGVAADLELCDAPWNPHTTLLAVHVSADGGQETDAQPGVTLLPNPERVNRIRLLGYARLKTSGGTDAPRPSQLSKSQGNYLLYELETTGAPAADGAIATLRLGEGDAQVLLPAGEKKSWIHASADLRFASVVSACGMLMHARQGVGDLDTRGLLSLVELIGKQDTTMLGGDRREALQIFRQCAALIDASGEKQPSR
;
A
#
# COMPACT_ATOMS: atom_id res chain seq x y z
N MET A 1 -27.48 -26.06 -13.57
CA MET A 1 -27.48 -27.27 -12.73
C MET A 1 -27.84 -26.84 -11.31
N LYS A 2 -28.71 -27.55 -10.59
CA LYS A 2 -28.98 -27.23 -9.17
C LYS A 2 -27.83 -27.80 -8.34
N ILE A 3 -27.07 -26.95 -7.67
CA ILE A 3 -25.95 -27.36 -6.81
C ILE A 3 -26.52 -27.71 -5.43
N ASP A 4 -26.17 -28.89 -4.92
CA ASP A 4 -26.56 -29.33 -3.59
C ASP A 4 -25.81 -28.53 -2.52
N PRO A 5 -26.47 -28.04 -1.44
CA PRO A 5 -25.80 -27.36 -0.34
C PRO A 5 -24.70 -28.19 0.36
N ASN A 6 -24.71 -29.52 0.23
CA ASN A 6 -23.68 -30.41 0.77
C ASN A 6 -22.60 -30.79 -0.26
N ASP A 7 -22.57 -30.14 -1.43
CA ASP A 7 -21.54 -30.37 -2.44
C ASP A 7 -20.15 -30.00 -1.86
N PRO A 8 -19.16 -30.91 -1.84
CA PRO A 8 -17.83 -30.64 -1.27
C PRO A 8 -17.11 -29.47 -1.96
N ARG A 9 -17.51 -29.11 -3.18
CA ARG A 9 -17.00 -27.92 -3.88
C ARG A 9 -17.38 -26.61 -3.19
N ILE A 10 -18.46 -26.57 -2.39
CA ILE A 10 -18.85 -25.40 -1.59
C ILE A 10 -17.80 -25.09 -0.52
N THR A 11 -17.34 -26.10 0.21
CA THR A 11 -16.29 -25.94 1.23
C THR A 11 -14.97 -25.53 0.61
N ALA A 12 -14.56 -26.19 -0.49
CA ALA A 12 -13.34 -25.81 -1.22
C ALA A 12 -13.42 -24.38 -1.78
N PHE A 13 -14.61 -23.94 -2.25
CA PHE A 13 -14.83 -22.58 -2.71
C PHE A 13 -14.80 -21.56 -1.56
N ALA A 14 -15.42 -21.89 -0.42
CA ALA A 14 -15.47 -21.04 0.78
C ALA A 14 -14.06 -20.77 1.35
N LEU A 15 -13.17 -21.77 1.31
CA LEU A 15 -11.79 -21.70 1.78
C LEU A 15 -10.78 -21.20 0.72
N GLY A 16 -11.24 -20.88 -0.51
CA GLY A 16 -10.39 -20.38 -1.58
C GLY A 16 -9.50 -21.43 -2.26
N GLU A 17 -9.82 -22.71 -2.11
CA GLU A 17 -9.07 -23.85 -2.67
C GLU A 17 -9.59 -24.28 -4.05
N LEU A 18 -10.83 -23.92 -4.40
CA LEU A 18 -11.44 -24.25 -5.69
C LEU A 18 -10.95 -23.32 -6.81
N LYS A 19 -10.52 -23.88 -7.95
CA LYS A 19 -9.98 -23.14 -9.11
C LYS A 19 -10.64 -23.53 -10.42
N GLY A 20 -10.45 -22.71 -11.45
CA GLY A 20 -10.88 -23.02 -12.82
C GLY A 20 -12.40 -22.98 -12.98
N VAL A 21 -12.91 -23.84 -13.86
CA VAL A 21 -14.32 -23.88 -14.27
C VAL A 21 -15.28 -24.18 -13.11
N ASP A 22 -14.88 -25.02 -12.15
CA ASP A 22 -15.68 -25.35 -10.97
C ASP A 22 -15.86 -24.15 -10.03
N ALA A 23 -14.83 -23.31 -9.87
CA ALA A 23 -14.92 -22.10 -9.06
C ALA A 23 -15.89 -21.07 -9.67
N VAL A 24 -15.89 -20.96 -11.00
CA VAL A 24 -16.82 -20.09 -11.72
C VAL A 24 -18.26 -20.59 -11.60
N GLU A 25 -18.46 -21.92 -11.63
CA GLU A 25 -19.77 -22.55 -11.46
C GLU A 25 -20.35 -22.28 -10.07
N ILE A 26 -19.57 -22.55 -9.00
CA ILE A 26 -20.00 -22.29 -7.61
C ILE A 26 -20.19 -20.79 -7.36
N ALA A 27 -19.30 -19.92 -7.87
CA ALA A 27 -19.47 -18.46 -7.75
C ALA A 27 -20.74 -17.95 -8.43
N ARG A 28 -21.15 -18.57 -9.55
CA ARG A 28 -22.44 -18.27 -10.20
C ARG A 28 -23.60 -18.74 -9.32
N ALA A 29 -23.53 -19.95 -8.77
CA ALA A 29 -24.57 -20.49 -7.90
C ALA A 29 -24.75 -19.69 -6.60
N VAL A 30 -23.68 -19.18 -5.98
CA VAL A 30 -23.74 -18.28 -4.80
C VAL A 30 -24.51 -17.00 -5.09
N ARG A 31 -24.41 -16.47 -6.32
CA ARG A 31 -25.17 -15.28 -6.74
C ARG A 31 -26.64 -15.58 -6.96
N THR A 32 -26.99 -16.79 -7.42
CA THR A 32 -28.34 -17.12 -7.90
C THR A 32 -29.17 -17.99 -6.96
N ASP A 33 -28.57 -18.76 -6.04
CA ASP A 33 -29.27 -19.63 -5.09
C ASP A 33 -28.90 -19.25 -3.64
N ALA A 34 -29.91 -18.85 -2.87
CA ALA A 34 -29.76 -18.44 -1.48
C ALA A 34 -29.27 -19.57 -0.56
N ARG A 35 -29.59 -20.84 -0.89
CA ARG A 35 -29.17 -22.00 -0.08
C ARG A 35 -27.69 -22.28 -0.24
N VAL A 36 -27.16 -22.15 -1.45
CA VAL A 36 -25.72 -22.29 -1.73
C VAL A 36 -24.95 -21.14 -1.11
N ARG A 37 -25.50 -19.92 -1.13
CA ARG A 37 -24.91 -18.77 -0.44
C ARG A 37 -24.82 -18.99 1.07
N ALA A 38 -25.92 -19.42 1.70
CA ALA A 38 -25.95 -19.70 3.13
C ALA A 38 -24.92 -20.77 3.53
N ALA A 39 -24.79 -21.85 2.73
CA ALA A 39 -23.79 -22.89 2.98
C ALA A 39 -22.33 -22.40 2.85
N VAL A 40 -22.04 -21.51 1.89
CA VAL A 40 -20.72 -20.87 1.76
C VAL A 40 -20.42 -19.96 2.96
N ASP A 41 -21.41 -19.19 3.41
CA ASP A 41 -21.26 -18.25 4.51
C ASP A 41 -21.06 -18.99 5.85
N GLU A 42 -21.79 -20.09 6.08
CA GLU A 42 -21.63 -20.96 7.26
C GLU A 42 -20.21 -21.55 7.37
N VAL A 43 -19.63 -22.00 6.24
CA VAL A 43 -18.26 -22.52 6.21
C VAL A 43 -17.24 -21.42 6.49
N ARG A 44 -17.45 -20.20 5.95
CA ARG A 44 -16.57 -19.05 6.20
C ARG A 44 -16.63 -18.57 7.64
N GLU A 45 -17.81 -18.55 8.23
CA GLU A 45 -18.01 -18.20 9.64
C GLU A 45 -17.33 -19.21 10.56
N THR A 46 -17.53 -20.52 10.29
CA THR A 46 -16.87 -21.60 11.04
C THR A 46 -15.35 -21.53 10.91
N ALA A 47 -14.83 -21.27 9.70
CA ALA A 47 -13.40 -21.08 9.47
C ALA A 47 -12.86 -19.84 10.22
N GLY A 48 -13.63 -18.75 10.26
CA GLY A 48 -13.30 -17.54 11.02
C GLY A 48 -13.20 -17.80 12.52
N LEU A 49 -14.19 -18.49 13.09
CA LEU A 49 -14.20 -18.92 14.50
C LEU A 49 -13.01 -19.81 14.85
N LEU A 50 -12.66 -20.76 13.98
CA LEU A 50 -11.48 -21.62 14.16
C LEU A 50 -10.17 -20.83 14.09
N MET A 51 -10.06 -19.87 13.17
CA MET A 51 -8.87 -19.01 13.05
C MET A 51 -8.72 -18.07 14.25
N GLU A 52 -9.81 -17.60 14.83
CA GLU A 52 -9.80 -16.73 16.02
C GLU A 52 -9.46 -17.51 17.30
N THR A 53 -9.95 -18.74 17.43
CA THR A 53 -9.73 -19.60 18.60
C THR A 53 -8.36 -20.29 18.63
N LEU A 54 -7.76 -20.57 17.47
CA LEU A 54 -6.45 -21.26 17.38
C LEU A 54 -5.23 -20.32 17.45
N GLY A 55 -5.43 -19.02 17.68
CA GLY A 55 -4.36 -18.05 17.93
C GLY A 55 -4.33 -16.94 16.89
N GLY A 56 -4.80 -15.76 17.30
CA GLY A 56 -4.66 -14.53 16.53
C GLY A 56 -3.20 -14.23 16.21
N GLY A 57 -2.92 -14.07 14.92
CA GLY A 57 -1.66 -13.53 14.42
C GLY A 57 -0.61 -14.55 13.99
N GLU A 58 -0.98 -15.55 13.16
CA GLU A 58 -0.18 -15.97 11.99
C GLU A 58 -0.92 -17.13 11.31
N CYS A 59 -1.57 -16.85 10.18
CA CYS A 59 -2.16 -17.90 9.34
C CYS A 59 -1.02 -18.60 8.59
N HIS A 60 -0.42 -19.62 9.20
CA HIS A 60 0.54 -20.49 8.50
C HIS A 60 -0.24 -21.40 7.56
N MET A 61 -0.53 -20.90 6.36
CA MET A 61 -0.98 -21.71 5.24
C MET A 61 0.09 -22.76 4.94
N LEU A 62 -0.31 -24.02 4.78
CA LEU A 62 0.58 -25.06 4.29
C LEU A 62 1.17 -24.60 2.96
N THR A 63 2.50 -24.61 2.88
CA THR A 63 3.22 -24.28 1.64
C THR A 63 2.73 -25.19 0.52
N ALA A 64 2.86 -24.77 -0.74
CA ALA A 64 2.46 -25.58 -1.88
C ALA A 64 3.13 -26.96 -1.88
N GLU A 65 4.35 -27.03 -1.34
CA GLU A 65 5.15 -28.25 -1.23
C GLU A 65 4.66 -29.17 -0.09
N GLN A 66 4.31 -28.61 1.07
CA GLN A 66 3.68 -29.37 2.17
C GLN A 66 2.32 -29.95 1.75
N ARG A 67 1.53 -29.19 0.97
CA ARG A 67 0.27 -29.66 0.41
C ARG A 67 0.46 -30.80 -0.59
N GLU A 68 1.49 -30.71 -1.43
CA GLU A 68 1.81 -31.77 -2.39
C GLU A 68 2.36 -33.03 -1.71
N THR A 69 3.07 -32.86 -0.60
CA THR A 69 3.56 -33.97 0.23
C THR A 69 2.42 -34.71 0.92
N ILE A 70 1.43 -33.96 1.44
CA ILE A 70 0.18 -34.52 1.98
C ILE A 70 -0.62 -35.23 0.89
N ARG A 71 -0.68 -34.67 -0.33
CA ARG A 71 -1.37 -35.27 -1.48
C ARG A 71 -0.74 -36.58 -1.92
N LYS A 72 0.59 -36.65 -1.94
CA LYS A 72 1.36 -37.89 -2.21
C LYS A 72 1.23 -38.91 -1.09
N ALA A 73 1.20 -38.48 0.17
CA ALA A 73 0.96 -39.37 1.31
C ALA A 73 -0.47 -39.95 1.31
N GLY A 74 -1.45 -39.21 0.79
CA GLY A 74 -2.84 -39.66 0.58
C GLY A 74 -3.05 -40.56 -0.64
N ALA A 75 -2.02 -40.78 -1.47
CA ALA A 75 -2.09 -41.60 -2.68
C ALA A 75 -1.73 -43.09 -2.46
N SER A 76 -1.73 -43.56 -1.21
CA SER A 76 -1.80 -45.01 -0.95
C SER A 76 -3.15 -45.56 -1.44
N PRO A 77 -3.21 -46.77 -2.00
CA PRO A 77 -4.40 -47.26 -2.69
C PRO A 77 -5.62 -47.23 -1.76
N VAL A 78 -6.67 -46.58 -2.24
CA VAL A 78 -8.01 -46.61 -1.67
C VAL A 78 -8.46 -48.07 -1.61
N ILE A 79 -8.74 -48.56 -0.41
CA ILE A 79 -9.47 -49.82 -0.22
C ILE A 79 -10.87 -49.60 -0.80
N THR A 80 -11.08 -50.03 -2.04
CA THR A 80 -12.39 -50.08 -2.69
C THR A 80 -13.06 -51.39 -2.29
N ASP A 81 -13.73 -51.39 -1.14
CA ASP A 81 -14.97 -52.14 -0.95
C ASP A 81 -15.48 -51.90 0.48
N ILE A 82 -16.48 -51.03 0.60
CA ILE A 82 -17.40 -51.10 1.73
C ILE A 82 -18.81 -51.10 1.13
N ALA A 83 -19.31 -52.32 0.92
CA ALA A 83 -20.72 -52.56 0.68
C ALA A 83 -21.54 -51.92 1.81
N SER A 84 -22.59 -51.21 1.42
CA SER A 84 -23.54 -50.59 2.32
C SER A 84 -24.19 -51.63 3.24
N ALA A 85 -23.97 -51.52 4.55
CA ALA A 85 -24.79 -52.20 5.54
C ALA A 85 -25.21 -51.21 6.62
N ARG A 86 -26.52 -50.95 6.69
CA ARG A 86 -27.16 -50.25 7.81
C ARG A 86 -26.99 -51.09 9.08
N VAL A 87 -26.41 -50.51 10.14
CA VAL A 87 -26.40 -51.15 11.47
C VAL A 87 -26.78 -50.12 12.55
N PRO A 88 -27.63 -50.45 13.53
CA PRO A 88 -28.34 -49.46 14.35
C PRO A 88 -27.57 -49.01 15.61
N PHE A 89 -28.04 -47.89 16.14
CA PHE A 89 -27.58 -47.01 17.22
C PHE A 89 -27.20 -47.64 18.59
N TRP A 90 -27.38 -48.94 18.84
CA TRP A 90 -27.10 -49.52 20.17
C TRP A 90 -25.95 -50.53 20.08
N LYS A 91 -24.71 -50.04 20.29
CA LYS A 91 -23.58 -50.72 20.98
C LYS A 91 -22.24 -49.99 20.69
N ARG A 92 -21.73 -49.25 21.67
CA ARG A 92 -20.30 -48.88 21.82
C ARG A 92 -19.74 -49.58 23.08
N PRO A 93 -18.43 -49.87 23.17
CA PRO A 93 -17.43 -48.92 23.75
C PRO A 93 -16.11 -48.88 22.93
N ALA A 94 -15.51 -47.72 22.64
CA ALA A 94 -14.57 -46.92 23.45
C ALA A 94 -13.15 -47.53 23.64
N VAL A 95 -12.17 -46.84 23.02
CA VAL A 95 -10.71 -46.73 23.33
C VAL A 95 -9.75 -47.88 22.96
N ALA A 96 -8.99 -47.69 21.88
CA ALA A 96 -7.53 -47.93 21.80
C ALA A 96 -7.02 -47.39 20.45
N GLY A 97 -6.35 -46.24 20.42
CA GLY A 97 -5.85 -45.69 19.15
C GLY A 97 -5.11 -44.35 19.20
N ILE A 98 -4.70 -43.87 20.37
CA ILE A 98 -3.83 -42.68 20.51
C ILE A 98 -2.70 -43.07 21.45
N GLY A 99 -1.60 -43.56 20.89
CA GLY A 99 -0.43 -43.98 21.67
C GLY A 99 0.80 -44.26 20.83
N ALA A 100 0.65 -44.64 19.56
CA ALA A 100 1.80 -44.99 18.70
C ALA A 100 2.45 -43.80 17.98
N ALA A 101 1.73 -42.69 17.72
CA ALA A 101 2.26 -41.60 16.88
C ALA A 101 3.20 -40.63 17.64
N ALA A 102 3.02 -40.46 18.95
CA ALA A 102 3.83 -39.53 19.75
C ALA A 102 5.27 -40.03 20.00
N ALA A 103 5.46 -41.36 20.09
CA ALA A 103 6.78 -41.95 20.34
C ALA A 103 7.73 -41.86 19.12
N VAL A 104 7.17 -41.86 17.91
CA VAL A 104 7.97 -41.76 16.66
C VAL A 104 8.46 -40.33 16.44
N ALA A 105 7.66 -39.32 16.77
CA ALA A 105 8.03 -37.91 16.60
C ALA A 105 9.20 -37.48 17.49
N ILE A 106 9.27 -37.98 18.73
CA ILE A 106 10.35 -37.66 19.67
C ILE A 106 11.67 -38.34 19.26
N SER A 107 11.58 -39.52 18.63
CA SER A 107 12.76 -40.27 18.17
C SER A 107 13.43 -39.61 16.96
N VAL A 108 12.66 -38.99 16.06
CA VAL A 108 13.21 -38.29 14.87
C VAL A 108 13.89 -36.97 15.26
N TYR A 109 13.39 -36.28 16.31
CA TYR A 109 13.98 -35.03 16.77
C TYR A 109 15.39 -35.20 17.35
N TYR A 110 15.66 -36.31 18.05
CA TYR A 110 16.97 -36.55 18.66
C TYR A 110 18.04 -37.10 17.70
N ILE A 111 17.65 -37.64 16.54
CA ILE A 111 18.58 -38.32 15.63
C ILE A 111 19.04 -37.41 14.47
N GLY A 112 18.34 -36.31 14.17
CA GLY A 112 18.67 -35.41 13.05
C GLY A 112 19.78 -34.37 13.29
N GLY A 113 20.29 -34.24 14.52
CA GLY A 113 21.25 -33.20 14.89
C GLY A 113 22.72 -33.56 14.69
N ARG A 114 23.18 -33.82 13.45
CA ARG A 114 24.61 -33.71 13.09
C ARG A 114 24.81 -33.26 11.63
N PRO A 115 25.77 -32.36 11.34
CA PRO A 115 25.93 -31.77 10.02
C PRO A 115 26.69 -32.72 9.10
N GLY A 116 26.05 -33.12 8.00
CA GLY A 116 26.64 -33.90 6.93
C GLY A 116 26.65 -33.09 5.63
N THR A 117 27.84 -32.86 5.09
CA THR A 117 28.11 -32.25 3.79
C THR A 117 27.51 -33.08 2.65
N GLY A 118 26.64 -32.50 1.83
CA GLY A 118 26.10 -33.16 0.64
C GLY A 118 25.23 -32.26 -0.21
N THR A 119 25.79 -31.78 -1.31
CA THR A 119 25.15 -30.93 -2.32
C THR A 119 23.96 -31.63 -3.00
N ARG A 120 22.77 -31.05 -2.93
CA ARG A 120 21.62 -31.37 -3.80
C ARG A 120 20.85 -30.07 -4.07
N GLY A 121 20.80 -29.67 -5.34
CA GLY A 121 20.15 -28.45 -5.80
C GLY A 121 18.65 -28.46 -5.49
N GLY A 122 18.24 -27.61 -4.56
CA GLY A 122 16.87 -27.15 -4.41
C GLY A 122 16.68 -25.90 -5.25
N ILE A 123 15.50 -25.75 -5.85
CA ILE A 123 15.06 -24.46 -6.37
C ILE A 123 14.86 -23.58 -5.13
N GLU A 124 15.82 -22.69 -4.88
CA GLU A 124 15.77 -21.72 -3.78
C GLU A 124 14.46 -20.94 -3.84
N ALA A 125 13.74 -20.86 -2.72
CA ALA A 125 12.80 -19.77 -2.52
C ALA A 125 13.57 -18.46 -2.82
N PRO A 126 12.99 -17.48 -3.54
CA PRO A 126 13.71 -16.26 -3.87
C PRO A 126 14.31 -15.70 -2.58
N GLU A 127 15.63 -15.58 -2.57
CA GLU A 127 16.41 -15.19 -1.42
C GLU A 127 15.82 -13.89 -0.88
N LYS A 128 15.40 -13.88 0.40
CA LYS A 128 14.88 -12.65 1.02
C LYS A 128 15.99 -11.61 0.93
N TRP A 129 15.68 -10.47 0.31
CA TRP A 129 16.68 -9.41 0.12
C TRP A 129 17.27 -8.98 1.46
N ASP A 130 18.59 -9.10 1.59
CA ASP A 130 19.29 -8.69 2.80
C ASP A 130 19.49 -7.17 2.80
N TRP A 131 18.52 -6.45 3.37
CA TRP A 131 18.57 -5.00 3.50
C TRP A 131 19.72 -4.54 4.40
N ALA A 132 20.28 -5.41 5.27
CA ALA A 132 21.38 -5.07 6.17
C ALA A 132 22.60 -4.53 5.41
N GLN A 133 22.82 -5.04 4.19
CA GLN A 133 23.99 -4.71 3.36
C GLN A 133 23.85 -3.41 2.57
N VAL A 134 22.66 -2.81 2.51
CA VAL A 134 22.42 -1.57 1.78
C VAL A 134 22.79 -0.37 2.64
N GLU A 135 23.54 0.59 2.08
CA GLU A 135 23.91 1.83 2.78
C GLU A 135 22.69 2.69 3.12
N MET A 136 22.76 3.39 4.27
CA MET A 136 21.64 4.21 4.76
C MET A 136 21.31 5.39 3.82
N ASP A 137 22.29 5.97 3.12
CA ASP A 137 22.03 6.98 2.08
C ASP A 137 21.08 6.39 1.03
N SER A 138 21.40 5.22 0.45
CA SER A 138 20.57 4.57 -0.56
C SER A 138 19.14 4.31 -0.10
N LEU A 139 18.93 3.89 1.16
CA LEU A 139 17.60 3.62 1.71
C LEU A 139 16.78 4.90 1.97
N THR A 140 17.45 6.03 2.20
CA THR A 140 16.80 7.30 2.53
C THR A 140 16.52 8.19 1.32
N ARG A 141 16.93 7.77 0.12
CA ARG A 141 16.60 8.47 -1.12
C ARG A 141 15.11 8.36 -1.42
N PRO A 142 14.50 9.40 -2.05
CA PRO A 142 13.18 9.26 -2.61
C PRO A 142 13.16 8.10 -3.60
N ALA A 143 12.01 7.45 -3.75
CA ALA A 143 11.84 6.47 -4.81
C ALA A 143 12.05 7.17 -6.18
N ASP A 144 12.99 6.67 -6.97
CA ASP A 144 13.22 7.09 -8.34
C ASP A 144 13.24 5.89 -9.29
N SER A 145 13.01 6.15 -10.58
CA SER A 145 13.13 5.15 -11.64
C SER A 145 14.47 5.31 -12.37
N GLY A 146 15.60 5.16 -11.67
CA GLY A 146 16.89 5.08 -12.35
C GLY A 146 16.92 3.87 -13.30
N ASN A 147 17.10 4.10 -14.61
CA ASN A 147 17.37 3.07 -15.62
C ASN A 147 18.89 3.02 -15.85
N PRO A 148 19.59 1.88 -15.75
CA PRO A 148 21.05 1.82 -15.90
C PRO A 148 21.56 2.13 -17.32
N THR A 149 20.67 2.20 -18.32
CA THR A 149 21.06 2.27 -19.74
C THR A 149 21.21 3.68 -20.31
N ALA A 150 20.95 4.74 -19.54
CA ALA A 150 21.05 6.13 -19.99
C ALA A 150 22.22 6.90 -19.35
N SER A 151 23.38 6.26 -19.23
CA SER A 151 24.66 6.98 -19.16
C SER A 151 25.79 6.06 -19.62
N GLY A 152 26.32 6.33 -20.82
CA GLY A 152 27.58 5.76 -21.30
C GLY A 152 28.80 6.29 -20.53
N ALA A 153 28.69 6.45 -19.21
CA ALA A 153 29.78 6.86 -18.34
C ALA A 153 30.09 5.70 -17.40
N SER A 154 31.15 4.98 -17.73
CA SER A 154 31.84 4.00 -16.89
C SER A 154 32.36 4.67 -15.61
N GLY A 155 31.48 4.88 -14.65
CA GLY A 155 31.78 5.28 -13.28
C GLY A 155 31.13 4.30 -12.31
N ALA A 156 31.93 3.42 -11.73
CA ALA A 156 31.49 2.46 -10.73
C ALA A 156 30.89 3.17 -9.50
N GLY A 157 29.67 2.76 -9.08
CA GLY A 157 29.26 2.87 -7.67
C GLY A 157 27.81 3.22 -7.34
N GLY A 158 27.08 4.00 -8.14
CA GLY A 158 25.81 4.61 -7.69
C GLY A 158 24.52 4.09 -8.33
N GLY A 159 24.46 4.07 -9.67
CA GLY A 159 23.20 3.84 -10.39
C GLY A 159 22.66 2.40 -10.32
N GLY A 160 23.54 1.41 -10.25
CA GLY A 160 23.14 0.00 -10.15
C GLY A 160 22.47 -0.34 -8.82
N THR A 161 22.99 0.19 -7.71
CA THR A 161 22.47 -0.06 -6.37
C THR A 161 21.07 0.53 -6.18
N VAL A 162 20.82 1.74 -6.69
CA VAL A 162 19.49 2.40 -6.58
C VAL A 162 18.42 1.63 -7.33
N HIS A 163 18.73 1.16 -8.55
CA HIS A 163 17.79 0.34 -9.33
C HIS A 163 17.48 -1.00 -8.63
N ALA A 164 18.51 -1.64 -8.06
CA ALA A 164 18.35 -2.86 -7.28
C ALA A 164 17.48 -2.65 -6.04
N VAL A 165 17.67 -1.54 -5.33
CA VAL A 165 16.83 -1.13 -4.18
C VAL A 165 15.38 -0.89 -4.61
N SER A 166 15.13 -0.16 -5.71
CA SER A 166 13.77 0.07 -6.21
C SER A 166 13.06 -1.23 -6.59
N THR A 167 13.78 -2.16 -7.23
CA THR A 167 13.24 -3.47 -7.61
C THR A 167 12.94 -4.32 -6.38
N ALA A 168 13.88 -4.41 -5.44
CA ALA A 168 13.68 -5.14 -4.18
C ALA A 168 12.56 -4.54 -3.33
N MET A 169 12.41 -3.21 -3.33
CA MET A 169 11.32 -2.51 -2.63
C MET A 169 9.96 -2.85 -3.25
N ARG A 170 9.89 -3.02 -4.57
CA ARG A 170 8.67 -3.46 -5.25
C ARG A 170 8.25 -4.86 -4.81
N ASP A 171 9.20 -5.77 -4.65
CA ASP A 171 8.95 -7.18 -4.31
C ASP A 171 8.68 -7.41 -2.82
N ASP A 172 9.43 -6.75 -1.91
CA ASP A 172 9.27 -6.84 -0.46
C ASP A 172 9.25 -5.47 0.23
N THR A 173 8.19 -4.71 -0.05
CA THR A 173 7.97 -3.37 0.53
C THR A 173 7.89 -3.40 2.06
N ALA A 174 7.38 -4.49 2.65
CA ALA A 174 7.18 -4.59 4.10
C ALA A 174 8.52 -4.74 4.84
N SER A 175 9.42 -5.60 4.35
CA SER A 175 10.74 -5.76 4.96
C SER A 175 11.62 -4.51 4.78
N PHE A 176 11.58 -3.86 3.61
CA PHE A 176 12.26 -2.57 3.40
C PHE A 176 11.85 -1.53 4.45
N ARG A 177 10.54 -1.34 4.65
CA ARG A 177 10.00 -0.39 5.64
C ARG A 177 10.42 -0.71 7.06
N ARG A 178 10.41 -2.00 7.44
CA ARG A 178 10.82 -2.46 8.78
C ARG A 178 12.31 -2.19 9.03
N GLU A 179 13.17 -2.53 8.08
CA GLU A 179 14.61 -2.27 8.20
C GLU A 179 14.88 -0.77 8.34
N LEU A 180 14.30 0.04 7.44
CA LEU A 180 14.51 1.48 7.45
C LEU A 180 14.04 2.13 8.75
N ALA A 181 12.85 1.75 9.24
CA ALA A 181 12.35 2.21 10.54
C ALA A 181 13.27 1.79 11.69
N GLY A 182 13.77 0.55 11.67
CA GLY A 182 14.72 0.03 12.66
C GLY A 182 16.04 0.79 12.69
N ARG A 183 16.56 1.22 11.52
CA ARG A 183 17.78 2.05 11.44
C ARG A 183 17.55 3.47 11.91
N ILE A 184 16.45 4.09 11.47
CA ILE A 184 16.08 5.44 11.93
C ILE A 184 15.88 5.46 13.45
N GLY A 185 15.34 4.40 14.04
CA GLY A 185 15.19 4.26 15.49
C GLY A 185 16.52 4.14 16.26
N LYS A 186 17.64 3.85 15.60
CA LYS A 186 18.98 3.72 16.22
C LYS A 186 19.87 4.94 16.07
N LEU A 187 19.50 5.91 15.22
CA LEU A 187 20.27 7.15 15.06
C LEU A 187 20.37 7.90 16.40
N ASP A 188 21.40 8.68 16.64
CA ASP A 188 21.37 9.60 17.79
C ASP A 188 20.60 10.91 17.46
N ALA A 189 20.40 11.77 18.45
CA ALA A 189 19.71 13.05 18.27
C ALA A 189 20.44 13.99 17.30
N ALA A 190 21.78 13.99 17.32
CA ALA A 190 22.58 14.83 16.43
C ALA A 190 22.46 14.38 14.96
N GLU A 191 22.44 13.07 14.71
CA GLU A 191 22.21 12.50 13.39
C GLU A 191 20.79 12.74 12.87
N LEU A 192 19.78 12.66 13.75
CA LEU A 192 18.39 12.92 13.41
C LEU A 192 18.13 14.40 13.06
N GLU A 193 18.84 15.31 13.72
CA GLU A 193 18.82 16.75 13.42
C GLU A 193 19.65 17.10 12.19
N SER A 194 20.81 16.46 12.03
CA SER A 194 21.78 16.72 10.96
C SER A 194 21.37 16.08 9.62
N ALA A 195 20.22 16.49 9.08
CA ALA A 195 19.74 16.13 7.73
C ALA A 195 20.71 16.44 6.57
N ALA A 196 21.94 16.86 6.84
CA ALA A 196 23.07 16.91 5.92
C ALA A 196 23.25 15.61 5.11
N LYS A 197 22.89 14.45 5.66
CA LYS A 197 22.95 13.15 4.95
C LYS A 197 21.72 12.84 4.08
N LEU A 198 20.61 13.57 4.22
CA LEU A 198 19.42 13.36 3.38
C LEU A 198 19.60 14.10 2.05
N PRO A 199 19.14 13.60 0.90
CA PRO A 199 19.35 14.27 -0.39
C PRO A 199 18.70 15.65 -0.50
N GLU A 200 19.27 16.52 -1.34
CA GLU A 200 18.62 17.76 -1.75
C GLU A 200 17.54 17.47 -2.79
N LEU A 201 16.36 18.05 -2.56
CA LEU A 201 15.20 17.84 -3.42
C LEU A 201 14.82 19.15 -4.11
N SER A 202 14.86 19.14 -5.44
CA SER A 202 14.31 20.17 -6.32
C SER A 202 12.81 20.32 -6.08
N GLY A 203 12.35 21.56 -5.89
CA GLY A 203 10.93 21.86 -5.77
C GLY A 203 10.26 21.28 -4.52
N SER A 204 11.02 20.87 -3.49
CA SER A 204 10.42 20.31 -2.28
C SER A 204 9.40 21.28 -1.66
N HIS A 205 9.71 22.58 -1.66
CA HIS A 205 8.91 23.63 -1.00
C HIS A 205 7.68 24.07 -1.80
N SER A 206 7.68 23.83 -3.10
CA SER A 206 6.57 24.09 -3.99
C SER A 206 6.82 23.27 -5.24
N GLN A 207 6.19 22.11 -5.37
CA GLN A 207 6.00 21.56 -6.72
C GLN A 207 5.28 22.66 -7.49
N PRO A 208 5.93 23.28 -8.49
CA PRO A 208 5.39 24.47 -9.10
C PRO A 208 4.07 24.10 -9.76
N TRP A 209 3.08 24.97 -9.61
CA TRP A 209 1.85 24.90 -10.37
C TRP A 209 2.17 24.89 -11.86
N GLN A 210 1.70 23.88 -12.57
CA GLN A 210 1.89 23.71 -14.01
C GLN A 210 0.61 24.14 -14.72
N PRO A 211 0.69 24.96 -15.78
CA PRO A 211 -0.49 25.27 -16.59
C PRO A 211 -1.00 23.99 -17.28
N VAL A 212 -2.32 23.88 -17.39
CA VAL A 212 -2.97 22.83 -18.17
C VAL A 212 -3.40 23.43 -19.50
N VAL A 213 -2.91 22.84 -20.59
CA VAL A 213 -3.21 23.23 -21.96
C VAL A 213 -3.59 21.99 -22.77
N ALA A 214 -4.07 22.16 -24.00
CA ALA A 214 -4.36 21.03 -24.88
C ALA A 214 -3.14 20.11 -25.01
N GLY A 215 -3.33 18.81 -24.76
CA GLY A 215 -2.26 17.81 -24.79
C GLY A 215 -1.45 17.66 -23.50
N THR A 216 -1.75 18.41 -22.43
CA THR A 216 -1.11 18.20 -21.12
C THR A 216 -1.33 16.75 -20.65
N SER A 217 -0.22 16.08 -20.33
CA SER A 217 -0.19 14.69 -19.92
C SER A 217 0.80 14.53 -18.78
N LEU A 218 0.34 13.96 -17.66
CA LEU A 218 1.14 13.81 -16.45
C LEU A 218 1.36 12.33 -16.13
N HIS A 219 2.61 11.91 -16.03
CA HIS A 219 2.95 10.59 -15.52
C HIS A 219 2.62 10.50 -14.02
N VAL A 220 1.83 9.49 -13.64
CA VAL A 220 1.45 9.21 -12.26
C VAL A 220 2.53 8.35 -11.60
N PRO A 221 3.19 8.83 -10.53
CA PRO A 221 4.12 8.01 -9.76
C PRO A 221 3.47 6.76 -9.19
N LEU A 222 4.17 5.63 -9.23
CA LEU A 222 3.63 4.32 -8.83
C LEU A 222 4.19 3.80 -7.49
N ALA A 223 5.18 4.48 -6.92
CA ALA A 223 5.72 4.14 -5.61
C ALA A 223 6.20 5.39 -4.87
N SER A 224 6.38 5.28 -3.56
CA SER A 224 7.01 6.29 -2.71
C SER A 224 8.20 5.66 -1.98
N GLY A 225 9.12 6.49 -1.46
CA GLY A 225 10.03 6.05 -0.41
C GLY A 225 9.30 5.81 0.91
N ALA A 226 10.06 5.55 1.98
CA ALA A 226 9.51 5.26 3.31
C ALA A 226 10.27 5.91 4.48
N THR A 227 11.06 6.96 4.21
CA THR A 227 11.92 7.62 5.19
C THR A 227 11.14 8.56 6.09
N SER A 228 10.26 9.37 5.51
CA SER A 228 9.72 10.53 6.21
C SER A 228 8.92 10.19 7.46
N TRP A 229 8.03 9.21 7.40
CA TRP A 229 7.16 8.91 8.54
C TRP A 229 7.90 8.49 9.81
N PRO A 230 8.78 7.45 9.79
CA PRO A 230 9.55 7.08 10.99
C PRO A 230 10.43 8.22 11.51
N TRP A 231 10.98 9.06 10.62
CA TRP A 231 11.78 10.23 11.01
C TRP A 231 10.94 11.30 11.72
N VAL A 232 9.80 11.67 11.13
CA VAL A 232 8.84 12.63 11.69
C VAL A 232 8.32 12.17 13.04
N LYS A 233 7.91 10.89 13.13
CA LYS A 233 7.41 10.29 14.37
C LYS A 233 8.44 10.42 15.48
N ARG A 234 9.71 10.10 15.20
CA ARG A 234 10.79 10.16 16.18
C ARG A 234 11.09 11.59 16.64
N CYS A 235 11.28 12.52 15.72
CA CYS A 235 11.51 13.93 16.05
C CYS A 235 10.42 14.51 16.96
N ILE A 236 9.15 14.22 16.66
CA ILE A 236 8.02 14.81 17.39
C ILE A 236 7.77 14.09 18.71
N LEU A 237 7.79 12.76 18.73
CA LEU A 237 7.42 11.99 19.92
C LEU A 237 8.57 11.88 20.94
N GLU A 238 9.80 11.67 20.48
CA GLU A 238 10.97 11.44 21.35
C GLU A 238 11.72 12.75 21.57
N GLU A 239 12.15 13.43 20.50
CA GLU A 239 13.00 14.62 20.61
C GLU A 239 12.22 15.91 20.93
N LYS A 240 10.89 15.88 20.83
CA LYS A 240 10.00 17.05 21.00
C LYS A 240 10.42 18.25 20.14
N LYS A 241 10.86 17.98 18.91
CA LYS A 241 11.33 18.98 17.95
C LYS A 241 10.71 18.76 16.58
N LEU A 242 10.68 19.82 15.77
CA LEU A 242 10.30 19.68 14.37
C LEU A 242 11.41 18.94 13.61
N PRO A 243 11.04 18.02 12.69
CA PRO A 243 12.01 17.35 11.85
C PRO A 243 12.69 18.37 10.91
N PRO A 244 13.93 18.09 10.49
CA PRO A 244 14.56 18.88 9.44
C PRO A 244 13.74 18.81 8.14
N ARG A 245 13.61 19.92 7.42
CA ARG A 245 12.73 20.04 6.22
C ARG A 245 12.99 18.94 5.17
N ARG A 246 14.26 18.54 4.99
CA ARG A 246 14.66 17.49 4.03
C ARG A 246 14.13 16.10 4.39
N ALA A 247 13.76 15.86 5.65
CA ALA A 247 13.14 14.62 6.10
C ALA A 247 11.64 14.56 5.85
N VAL A 248 10.99 15.69 5.52
CA VAL A 248 9.54 15.78 5.34
C VAL A 248 9.19 15.67 3.87
N ARG A 249 8.67 14.50 3.47
CA ARG A 249 8.17 14.22 2.13
C ARG A 249 6.72 13.77 2.23
N ILE A 250 5.83 14.59 1.69
CA ILE A 250 4.37 14.41 1.83
C ILE A 250 3.95 13.05 1.29
N GLU A 251 4.48 12.64 0.14
CA GLU A 251 4.17 11.37 -0.50
C GLU A 251 4.54 10.17 0.36
N GLU A 252 5.68 10.21 1.06
CA GLU A 252 6.14 9.10 1.91
C GLU A 252 5.33 9.04 3.20
N MET A 253 4.91 10.19 3.73
CA MET A 253 4.01 10.26 4.88
C MET A 253 2.62 9.73 4.53
N VAL A 254 2.02 10.16 3.42
CA VAL A 254 0.73 9.67 2.93
C VAL A 254 0.80 8.16 2.71
N ASN A 255 1.79 7.70 1.96
CA ASN A 255 1.96 6.28 1.61
C ASN A 255 2.59 5.44 2.73
N HIS A 256 2.76 5.97 3.94
CA HIS A 256 3.00 5.14 5.12
C HIS A 256 1.74 4.34 5.50
N PHE A 257 0.57 4.94 5.31
CA PHE A 257 -0.69 4.36 5.75
C PHE A 257 -1.32 3.45 4.69
N ARG A 258 -2.18 2.53 5.15
CA ARG A 258 -2.98 1.68 4.28
C ARG A 258 -4.30 2.37 3.93
N TYR A 259 -4.69 2.25 2.67
CA TYR A 259 -5.94 2.78 2.11
C TYR A 259 -6.78 1.63 1.56
N LYS A 260 -8.08 1.87 1.36
CA LYS A 260 -8.98 0.91 0.74
C LYS A 260 -8.47 0.56 -0.65
N LYS A 261 -8.41 -0.74 -0.99
CA LYS A 261 -7.95 -1.18 -2.31
C LYS A 261 -8.79 -0.54 -3.42
N PRO A 262 -8.16 -0.04 -4.49
CA PRO A 262 -8.87 0.56 -5.60
C PRO A 262 -9.65 -0.49 -6.40
N GLY A 263 -10.71 -0.06 -7.07
CA GLY A 263 -11.58 -0.94 -7.85
C GLY A 263 -12.43 -0.29 -8.93
N MET A 264 -12.32 1.02 -9.17
CA MET A 264 -13.05 1.75 -10.21
C MET A 264 -12.62 1.30 -11.61
N ALA A 265 -11.34 1.03 -11.82
CA ALA A 265 -10.85 0.39 -13.05
C ALA A 265 -9.69 -0.56 -12.81
N ARG A 266 -9.54 -1.51 -13.75
CA ARG A 266 -8.50 -2.52 -13.77
C ARG A 266 -8.04 -2.74 -15.20
N ALA A 267 -6.77 -2.52 -15.47
CA ALA A 267 -6.17 -2.81 -16.76
C ALA A 267 -4.66 -3.00 -16.64
N HIS A 268 -4.11 -3.89 -17.46
CA HIS A 268 -2.67 -4.19 -17.54
C HIS A 268 -2.01 -4.45 -16.16
N GLY A 269 -2.71 -5.15 -15.26
CA GLY A 269 -2.20 -5.47 -13.92
C GLY A 269 -2.24 -4.32 -12.90
N VAL A 270 -2.87 -3.19 -13.24
CA VAL A 270 -3.07 -2.04 -12.36
C VAL A 270 -4.55 -1.87 -12.06
N ALA A 271 -4.86 -1.70 -10.77
CA ALA A 271 -6.17 -1.25 -10.30
C ALA A 271 -6.07 0.22 -9.87
N ALA A 272 -7.08 1.02 -10.19
CA ALA A 272 -7.08 2.44 -9.88
C ALA A 272 -8.44 2.98 -9.42
N ASP A 273 -8.39 3.97 -8.52
CA ASP A 273 -9.52 4.80 -8.07
C ASP A 273 -9.17 6.27 -8.22
N LEU A 274 -10.20 7.07 -8.47
CA LEU A 274 -10.15 8.52 -8.48
C LEU A 274 -11.20 9.09 -7.52
N GLU A 275 -10.89 10.20 -6.85
CA GLU A 275 -11.87 10.93 -6.05
C GLU A 275 -11.58 12.44 -6.06
N LEU A 276 -12.64 13.26 -6.06
CA LEU A 276 -12.56 14.72 -6.01
C LEU A 276 -13.20 15.27 -4.74
N CYS A 277 -12.55 16.27 -4.15
CA CYS A 277 -13.20 17.14 -3.19
C CYS A 277 -12.65 18.57 -3.21
N ASP A 278 -13.36 19.52 -2.61
CA ASP A 278 -12.80 20.86 -2.35
C ASP A 278 -11.54 20.74 -1.48
N ALA A 279 -10.50 21.54 -1.78
CA ALA A 279 -9.30 21.55 -0.95
C ALA A 279 -9.61 22.21 0.40
N PRO A 280 -9.31 21.55 1.54
CA PRO A 280 -9.73 22.04 2.85
C PRO A 280 -8.95 23.27 3.32
N TRP A 281 -7.83 23.61 2.67
CA TRP A 281 -6.97 24.75 3.00
C TRP A 281 -6.98 25.88 1.96
N ASN A 282 -7.73 25.73 0.87
CA ASN A 282 -7.78 26.73 -0.18
C ASN A 282 -9.13 26.64 -0.93
N PRO A 283 -10.05 27.59 -0.72
CA PRO A 283 -11.40 27.55 -1.27
C PRO A 283 -11.45 27.67 -2.81
N HIS A 284 -10.34 28.09 -3.44
CA HIS A 284 -10.25 28.26 -4.90
C HIS A 284 -9.70 27.03 -5.62
N THR A 285 -9.38 25.97 -4.87
CA THR A 285 -8.76 24.77 -5.44
C THR A 285 -9.53 23.50 -5.09
N THR A 286 -9.35 22.49 -5.92
CA THR A 286 -9.93 21.16 -5.77
C THR A 286 -8.80 20.14 -5.56
N LEU A 287 -9.00 19.19 -4.66
CA LEU A 287 -8.15 18.03 -4.53
C LEU A 287 -8.65 16.89 -5.40
N LEU A 288 -7.71 16.29 -6.12
CA LEU A 288 -7.89 15.04 -6.87
C LEU A 288 -7.01 13.97 -6.22
N ALA A 289 -7.65 12.97 -5.61
CA ALA A 289 -7.00 11.74 -5.20
C ALA A 289 -6.87 10.79 -6.38
N VAL A 290 -5.68 10.22 -6.54
CA VAL A 290 -5.41 9.11 -7.44
C VAL A 290 -4.83 7.98 -6.60
N HIS A 291 -5.52 6.85 -6.55
CA HIS A 291 -5.02 5.65 -5.89
C HIS A 291 -4.74 4.58 -6.93
N VAL A 292 -3.52 4.05 -6.95
CA VAL A 292 -3.12 2.96 -7.85
C VAL A 292 -2.58 1.80 -7.03
N SER A 293 -2.87 0.56 -7.42
CA SER A 293 -2.30 -0.64 -6.79
C SER A 293 -2.14 -1.76 -7.79
N ALA A 294 -1.26 -2.72 -7.50
CA ALA A 294 -1.21 -3.95 -8.28
C ALA A 294 -2.57 -4.68 -8.20
N ASP A 295 -3.04 -5.19 -9.33
CA ASP A 295 -4.32 -5.89 -9.45
C ASP A 295 -4.21 -7.39 -9.13
N GLY A 296 -2.99 -7.92 -9.01
CA GLY A 296 -2.75 -9.36 -8.78
C GLY A 296 -3.08 -10.26 -9.98
N GLY A 297 -3.41 -9.68 -11.14
CA GLY A 297 -3.52 -10.39 -12.43
C GLY A 297 -2.17 -10.83 -12.99
N GLN A 298 -2.16 -11.50 -14.16
CA GLN A 298 -0.90 -11.98 -14.78
C GLN A 298 0.10 -10.83 -14.95
N GLU A 299 1.31 -11.05 -14.46
CA GLU A 299 2.44 -10.15 -14.66
C GLU A 299 2.66 -10.00 -16.17
N THR A 300 2.70 -8.75 -16.63
CA THR A 300 3.17 -8.41 -17.97
C THR A 300 4.60 -7.89 -17.81
N ASP A 301 5.51 -8.31 -18.69
CA ASP A 301 6.93 -7.91 -18.64
C ASP A 301 7.11 -6.38 -18.76
N ALA A 302 6.14 -5.69 -19.35
CA ALA A 302 6.07 -4.23 -19.39
C ALA A 302 5.06 -3.71 -18.35
N GLN A 303 5.54 -3.03 -17.31
CA GLN A 303 4.63 -2.31 -16.42
C GLN A 303 3.98 -1.13 -17.16
N PRO A 304 2.66 -0.94 -17.04
CA PRO A 304 1.98 0.07 -17.82
C PRO A 304 2.23 1.44 -17.19
N GLY A 305 2.61 2.42 -18.01
CA GLY A 305 2.61 3.80 -17.57
C GLY A 305 1.18 4.23 -17.21
N VAL A 306 0.98 4.75 -16.00
CA VAL A 306 -0.28 5.38 -15.62
C VAL A 306 -0.19 6.88 -15.93
N THR A 307 -1.13 7.37 -16.72
CA THR A 307 -1.14 8.76 -17.20
C THR A 307 -2.39 9.48 -16.75
N LEU A 308 -2.24 10.66 -16.16
CA LEU A 308 -3.33 11.58 -15.87
C LEU A 308 -3.42 12.64 -16.97
N LEU A 309 -4.60 12.75 -17.56
CA LEU A 309 -4.95 13.69 -18.62
C LEU A 309 -5.97 14.70 -18.05
N PRO A 310 -5.52 15.84 -17.48
CA PRO A 310 -6.42 16.87 -17.00
C PRO A 310 -7.15 17.54 -18.18
N ASN A 311 -8.42 17.90 -17.98
CA ASN A 311 -9.20 18.59 -19.01
C ASN A 311 -8.82 20.09 -19.05
N PRO A 312 -8.24 20.60 -20.14
CA PRO A 312 -7.80 22.00 -20.25
C PRO A 312 -8.95 23.01 -20.26
N GLU A 313 -10.19 22.58 -20.56
CA GLU A 313 -11.36 23.43 -20.47
C GLU A 313 -11.88 23.59 -19.02
N ARG A 314 -11.33 22.82 -18.08
CA ARG A 314 -11.80 22.74 -16.68
C ARG A 314 -10.75 23.03 -15.65
N VAL A 315 -9.49 22.79 -15.99
CA VAL A 315 -8.35 22.95 -15.09
C VAL A 315 -7.44 24.00 -15.72
N ASN A 316 -7.17 25.08 -14.98
CA ASN A 316 -6.20 26.11 -15.37
C ASN A 316 -4.78 25.64 -15.06
N ARG A 317 -4.59 25.16 -13.83
CA ARG A 317 -3.29 24.75 -13.31
C ARG A 317 -3.44 23.53 -12.42
N ILE A 318 -2.39 22.73 -12.39
CA ILE A 318 -2.30 21.50 -11.61
C ILE A 318 -0.95 21.42 -10.91
N ARG A 319 -0.92 20.90 -9.69
CA ARG A 319 0.31 20.49 -9.01
C ARG A 319 0.13 19.14 -8.32
N LEU A 320 1.19 18.35 -8.28
CA LEU A 320 1.26 17.13 -7.47
C LEU A 320 1.77 17.51 -6.08
N LEU A 321 1.11 17.04 -5.02
CA LEU A 321 1.59 17.22 -3.65
C LEU A 321 2.65 16.16 -3.33
N GLY A 322 3.85 16.59 -2.91
CA GLY A 322 5.00 15.71 -2.67
C GLY A 322 5.81 15.39 -3.93
N TYR A 323 6.50 14.25 -3.94
CA TYR A 323 7.31 13.74 -5.06
C TYR A 323 8.40 14.69 -5.55
N ALA A 324 9.00 15.44 -4.61
CA ALA A 324 10.10 16.35 -4.91
C ALA A 324 11.25 15.56 -5.53
N ARG A 325 11.81 16.08 -6.63
CA ARG A 325 12.80 15.33 -7.41
C ARG A 325 14.18 15.52 -6.83
N LEU A 326 15.02 14.49 -6.90
CA LEU A 326 16.44 14.61 -6.56
C LEU A 326 17.09 15.69 -7.43
N LYS A 327 17.72 16.67 -6.78
CA LYS A 327 18.52 17.67 -7.47
C LYS A 327 19.81 17.01 -7.94
N THR A 328 19.99 16.88 -9.25
CA THR A 328 21.22 16.33 -9.84
C THR A 328 22.17 17.46 -10.24
N SER A 329 23.47 17.19 -10.22
CA SER A 329 24.51 18.15 -10.64
C SER A 329 24.44 18.53 -12.12
N GLY A 330 23.70 17.76 -12.95
CA GLY A 330 23.50 17.99 -14.38
C GLY A 330 22.25 18.79 -14.75
N GLY A 331 21.47 19.28 -13.78
CA GLY A 331 20.27 20.11 -14.03
C GLY A 331 19.04 19.35 -14.55
N THR A 332 19.16 18.07 -14.91
CA THR A 332 18.02 17.20 -15.24
C THR A 332 17.57 16.46 -13.99
N ASP A 333 16.40 16.85 -13.46
CA ASP A 333 15.79 16.18 -12.31
C ASP A 333 15.54 14.67 -12.59
N ALA A 334 15.72 13.83 -11.56
CA ALA A 334 15.51 12.39 -11.66
C ALA A 334 14.07 12.03 -12.07
N PRO A 335 13.87 10.94 -12.85
CA PRO A 335 12.55 10.50 -13.26
C PRO A 335 11.75 9.99 -12.05
N ARG A 336 10.43 10.21 -12.10
CA ARG A 336 9.51 9.77 -11.03
C ARG A 336 9.34 8.26 -11.06
N PRO A 337 9.10 7.63 -9.90
CA PRO A 337 9.04 6.17 -9.80
C PRO A 337 7.89 5.63 -10.64
N SER A 338 8.23 4.76 -11.58
CA SER A 338 7.31 4.10 -12.52
C SER A 338 7.06 2.64 -12.18
N GLN A 339 7.68 2.13 -11.10
CA GLN A 339 7.52 0.75 -10.68
C GLN A 339 6.50 0.61 -9.55
N LEU A 340 5.42 -0.10 -9.82
CA LEU A 340 4.35 -0.35 -8.84
C LEU A 340 4.75 -1.47 -7.87
N SER A 341 4.57 -1.24 -6.57
CA SER A 341 4.74 -2.28 -5.55
C SER A 341 3.73 -3.42 -5.73
N LYS A 342 4.17 -4.66 -5.49
CA LYS A 342 3.30 -5.85 -5.56
C LYS A 342 2.35 -5.97 -4.36
N SER A 343 2.68 -5.34 -3.24
CA SER A 343 1.98 -5.53 -1.95
C SER A 343 1.38 -4.26 -1.36
N GLN A 344 1.71 -3.09 -1.91
CA GLN A 344 1.25 -1.81 -1.41
C GLN A 344 0.78 -0.91 -2.54
N GLY A 345 -0.41 -0.32 -2.37
CA GLY A 345 -0.91 0.73 -3.26
C GLY A 345 -0.17 2.04 -3.03
N ASN A 346 -0.25 2.93 -4.01
CA ASN A 346 0.30 4.27 -3.99
C ASN A 346 -0.84 5.28 -4.13
N TYR A 347 -1.01 6.11 -3.11
CA TYR A 347 -2.04 7.13 -2.97
C TYR A 347 -1.40 8.51 -3.22
N LEU A 348 -1.95 9.25 -4.17
CA LEU A 348 -1.43 10.54 -4.62
C LEU A 348 -2.51 11.60 -4.50
N LEU A 349 -2.10 12.84 -4.23
CA LEU A 349 -2.97 14.00 -4.20
C LEU A 349 -2.46 15.04 -5.18
N TYR A 350 -3.32 15.43 -6.11
CA TYR A 350 -3.14 16.60 -6.96
C TYR A 350 -4.01 17.74 -6.45
N GLU A 351 -3.51 18.96 -6.55
CA GLU A 351 -4.29 20.16 -6.33
C GLU A 351 -4.53 20.85 -7.67
N LEU A 352 -5.78 21.21 -7.92
CA LEU A 352 -6.28 21.74 -9.18
C LEU A 352 -6.81 23.16 -8.96
N GLU A 353 -6.33 24.11 -9.75
CA GLU A 353 -7.01 25.39 -9.93
C GLU A 353 -7.98 25.22 -11.10
N THR A 354 -9.29 25.32 -10.82
CA THR A 354 -10.33 25.06 -11.83
C THR A 354 -10.77 26.35 -12.52
N THR A 355 -11.14 26.25 -13.79
CA THR A 355 -11.84 27.34 -14.50
C THR A 355 -13.23 27.42 -13.90
N GLY A 356 -13.61 28.55 -13.29
CA GLY A 356 -14.96 28.71 -12.74
C GLY A 356 -16.08 28.43 -13.75
N ALA A 357 -17.26 28.10 -13.22
CA ALA A 357 -18.49 27.59 -13.84
C ALA A 357 -18.65 26.05 -13.80
N PRO A 358 -19.62 25.52 -13.03
CA PRO A 358 -19.96 24.10 -13.04
C PRO A 358 -20.80 23.81 -14.28
N ALA A 359 -20.18 23.48 -15.41
CA ALA A 359 -20.88 22.65 -16.38
C ALA A 359 -20.95 21.25 -15.78
N ALA A 360 -22.15 20.79 -15.38
CA ALA A 360 -22.36 19.48 -14.76
C ALA A 360 -21.91 18.31 -15.65
N ASP A 361 -21.86 18.53 -16.96
CA ASP A 361 -21.51 17.53 -17.96
C ASP A 361 -20.02 17.58 -18.30
N GLY A 362 -19.35 16.42 -18.37
CA GLY A 362 -17.97 16.27 -18.83
C GLY A 362 -16.95 15.92 -17.73
N ALA A 363 -15.80 15.36 -18.12
CA ALA A 363 -14.77 14.91 -17.19
C ALA A 363 -13.82 16.05 -16.79
N ILE A 364 -13.43 16.13 -15.51
CA ILE A 364 -12.38 17.06 -15.05
C ILE A 364 -10.97 16.54 -15.40
N ALA A 365 -10.83 15.22 -15.41
CA ALA A 365 -9.60 14.54 -15.76
C ALA A 365 -9.92 13.10 -16.18
N THR A 366 -9.04 12.53 -17.00
CA THR A 366 -9.07 11.13 -17.40
C THR A 366 -7.80 10.45 -16.93
N LEU A 367 -7.92 9.28 -16.31
CA LEU A 367 -6.79 8.42 -15.94
C LEU A 367 -6.68 7.28 -16.95
N ARG A 368 -5.55 7.18 -17.64
CA ARG A 368 -5.24 6.10 -18.56
C ARG A 368 -4.31 5.09 -17.91
N LEU A 369 -4.68 3.82 -17.99
CA LEU A 369 -3.93 2.70 -17.42
C LEU A 369 -3.22 1.96 -18.58
N GLY A 370 -1.96 2.29 -18.86
CA GLY A 370 -1.20 1.66 -19.95
C GLY A 370 -1.50 2.20 -21.35
N GLU A 371 -1.06 1.45 -22.35
CA GLU A 371 -1.35 1.74 -23.77
C GLU A 371 -2.68 1.08 -24.17
N GLY A 372 -3.55 1.85 -24.83
CA GLY A 372 -4.87 1.41 -25.29
C GLY A 372 -6.03 2.22 -24.72
N ASP A 373 -7.23 1.65 -24.79
CA ASP A 373 -8.50 2.33 -24.50
C ASP A 373 -8.93 2.24 -23.02
N ALA A 374 -8.13 1.59 -22.16
CA ALA A 374 -8.42 1.47 -20.73
C ALA A 374 -8.27 2.83 -20.03
N GLN A 375 -9.40 3.53 -19.89
CA GLN A 375 -9.48 4.86 -19.34
C GLN A 375 -10.58 4.97 -18.29
N VAL A 376 -10.29 5.73 -17.24
CA VAL A 376 -11.25 6.14 -16.23
C VAL A 376 -11.53 7.61 -16.43
N LEU A 377 -12.77 7.94 -16.77
CA LEU A 377 -13.22 9.32 -16.79
C LEU A 377 -13.74 9.67 -15.40
N LEU A 378 -13.30 10.81 -14.86
CA LEU A 378 -13.80 11.34 -13.62
C LEU A 378 -14.73 12.53 -13.91
N PRO A 379 -16.06 12.37 -13.78
CA PRO A 379 -17.01 13.44 -14.07
C PRO A 379 -16.77 14.66 -13.17
N ALA A 380 -16.82 15.86 -13.73
CA ALA A 380 -16.66 17.10 -12.97
C ALA A 380 -17.77 17.29 -11.91
N GLY A 381 -18.96 16.73 -12.16
CA GLY A 381 -20.09 16.75 -11.23
C GLY A 381 -19.92 15.89 -9.97
N GLU A 382 -18.89 15.04 -9.89
CA GLU A 382 -18.63 14.21 -8.69
C GLU A 382 -17.85 14.95 -7.59
N LYS A 383 -17.55 16.24 -7.76
CA LYS A 383 -16.85 17.02 -6.75
C LYS A 383 -17.69 17.14 -5.47
N LYS A 384 -17.17 16.58 -4.37
CA LYS A 384 -17.78 16.66 -3.04
C LYS A 384 -17.19 17.82 -2.25
N SER A 385 -17.92 18.33 -1.26
CA SER A 385 -17.23 19.10 -0.21
C SER A 385 -16.31 18.19 0.59
N TRP A 386 -15.21 18.73 1.11
CA TRP A 386 -14.18 17.95 1.78
C TRP A 386 -14.71 17.03 2.88
N ILE A 387 -15.65 17.52 3.70
CA ILE A 387 -16.25 16.73 4.78
C ILE A 387 -17.05 15.53 4.25
N HIS A 388 -17.53 15.53 3.02
CA HIS A 388 -18.26 14.40 2.41
C HIS A 388 -17.37 13.49 1.54
N ALA A 389 -16.07 13.76 1.44
CA ALA A 389 -15.11 12.88 0.78
C ALA A 389 -15.03 11.50 1.45
N SER A 390 -14.26 10.56 0.91
CA SER A 390 -13.95 9.33 1.63
C SER A 390 -13.11 9.62 2.89
N ALA A 391 -13.17 8.72 3.88
CA ALA A 391 -12.30 8.79 5.06
C ALA A 391 -10.81 8.73 4.67
N ASP A 392 -10.49 8.06 3.56
CA ASP A 392 -9.14 7.96 3.01
C ASP A 392 -8.65 9.29 2.44
N LEU A 393 -9.46 9.97 1.62
CA LEU A 393 -9.12 11.29 1.08
C LEU A 393 -9.04 12.34 2.20
N ARG A 394 -10.00 12.36 3.13
CA ARG A 394 -9.92 13.22 4.32
C ARG A 394 -8.61 13.00 5.07
N PHE A 395 -8.30 11.75 5.41
CA PHE A 395 -7.09 11.44 6.17
C PHE A 395 -5.82 11.81 5.39
N ALA A 396 -5.69 11.41 4.13
CA ALA A 396 -4.53 11.74 3.29
C ALA A 396 -4.32 13.26 3.15
N SER A 397 -5.41 14.03 3.04
CA SER A 397 -5.33 15.48 2.98
C SER A 397 -4.79 16.09 4.28
N VAL A 398 -5.17 15.55 5.45
CA VAL A 398 -4.63 16.02 6.75
C VAL A 398 -3.16 15.66 6.93
N VAL A 399 -2.75 14.46 6.51
CA VAL A 399 -1.32 14.10 6.46
C VAL A 399 -0.55 15.10 5.59
N SER A 400 -1.12 15.47 4.44
CA SER A 400 -0.52 16.42 3.50
C SER A 400 -0.47 17.84 4.06
N ALA A 401 -1.52 18.29 4.73
CA ALA A 401 -1.54 19.59 5.41
C ALA A 401 -0.44 19.69 6.48
N CYS A 402 -0.28 18.66 7.31
CA CYS A 402 0.80 18.59 8.28
C CYS A 402 2.18 18.63 7.62
N GLY A 403 2.39 17.82 6.57
CA GLY A 403 3.63 17.83 5.79
C GLY A 403 3.93 19.20 5.17
N MET A 404 2.92 19.87 4.60
CA MET A 404 3.07 21.22 4.05
C MET A 404 3.45 22.24 5.13
N LEU A 405 2.89 22.16 6.34
CA LEU A 405 3.22 23.09 7.43
C LEU A 405 4.65 22.87 7.97
N MET A 406 5.05 21.62 8.19
CA MET A 406 6.43 21.30 8.56
C MET A 406 7.44 21.79 7.51
N HIS A 407 6.99 21.89 6.25
CA HIS A 407 7.85 22.29 5.15
C HIS A 407 7.84 23.77 4.86
N ALA A 408 6.70 24.45 4.87
CA ALA A 408 6.56 25.84 4.45
C ALA A 408 7.01 26.83 5.54
N ARG A 409 6.93 26.46 6.82
CA ARG A 409 7.09 27.32 8.00
C ARG A 409 6.21 28.59 8.06
N GLN A 410 5.58 29.02 6.96
CA GLN A 410 4.76 30.24 6.86
C GLN A 410 3.36 30.05 6.24
N GLY A 411 2.93 28.79 6.06
CA GLY A 411 1.60 28.44 5.54
C GLY A 411 1.55 28.24 4.01
N VAL A 412 0.54 27.50 3.55
CA VAL A 412 0.27 27.24 2.13
C VAL A 412 -1.18 27.63 1.85
N GLY A 413 -1.39 28.75 1.15
CA GLY A 413 -2.73 29.34 1.00
C GLY A 413 -3.22 29.88 2.35
N ASP A 414 -4.37 29.38 2.80
CA ASP A 414 -4.94 29.68 4.12
C ASP A 414 -4.60 28.63 5.19
N LEU A 415 -3.70 27.67 4.87
CA LEU A 415 -3.27 26.67 5.84
C LEU A 415 -2.34 27.26 6.91
N ASP A 416 -2.82 27.32 8.15
CA ASP A 416 -2.03 27.54 9.36
C ASP A 416 -2.22 26.39 10.38
N THR A 417 -1.57 26.48 11.54
CA THR A 417 -1.67 25.48 12.62
C THR A 417 -3.11 25.33 13.14
N ARG A 418 -3.88 26.42 13.20
CA ARG A 418 -5.31 26.39 13.58
C ARG A 418 -6.15 25.64 12.54
N GLY A 419 -5.89 25.88 11.26
CA GLY A 419 -6.48 25.14 10.15
C GLY A 419 -6.20 23.65 10.26
N LEU A 420 -4.93 23.26 10.47
CA LEU A 420 -4.56 21.85 10.68
C LEU A 420 -5.31 21.22 11.86
N LEU A 421 -5.33 21.88 13.03
CA LEU A 421 -6.00 21.37 14.22
C LEU A 421 -7.51 21.19 13.98
N SER A 422 -8.14 22.13 13.27
CA SER A 422 -9.55 22.02 12.89
C SER A 422 -9.81 20.78 12.04
N LEU A 423 -8.96 20.49 11.05
CA LEU A 423 -9.09 19.29 10.23
C LEU A 423 -8.88 17.99 11.04
N VAL A 424 -7.89 17.98 11.94
CA VAL A 424 -7.62 16.85 12.84
C VAL A 424 -8.81 16.56 13.75
N GLU A 425 -9.45 17.60 14.30
CA GLU A 425 -10.65 17.46 15.13
C GLU A 425 -11.85 16.97 14.34
N LEU A 426 -12.08 17.49 13.13
CA LEU A 426 -13.19 17.09 12.28
C LEU A 426 -13.10 15.60 11.91
N ILE A 427 -11.94 15.13 11.44
CA ILE A 427 -11.73 13.71 11.14
C ILE A 427 -11.83 12.87 12.41
N GLY A 428 -11.24 13.34 13.51
CA GLY A 428 -11.31 12.65 14.80
C GLY A 428 -12.73 12.43 15.31
N LYS A 429 -13.69 13.29 14.94
CA LYS A 429 -15.12 13.13 15.24
C LYS A 429 -15.83 12.28 14.17
N GLN A 430 -15.65 12.63 12.90
CA GLN A 430 -16.39 12.04 11.78
C GLN A 430 -16.01 10.59 11.51
N ASP A 431 -14.71 10.27 11.59
CA ASP A 431 -14.16 8.98 11.15
C ASP A 431 -13.81 8.06 12.32
N THR A 432 -14.33 8.33 13.52
CA THR A 432 -13.97 7.64 14.77
C THR A 432 -13.92 6.11 14.64
N THR A 433 -14.89 5.51 13.95
CA THR A 433 -15.00 4.06 13.76
C THR A 433 -14.12 3.50 12.65
N MET A 434 -13.72 4.33 11.69
CA MET A 434 -12.89 3.96 10.53
C MET A 434 -11.39 4.23 10.77
N LEU A 435 -11.06 5.02 11.80
CA LEU A 435 -9.68 5.32 12.18
C LEU A 435 -9.04 4.15 12.94
N GLY A 436 -8.22 3.37 12.24
CA GLY A 436 -7.32 2.38 12.84
C GLY A 436 -6.33 2.98 13.85
N GLY A 437 -5.63 2.12 14.61
CA GLY A 437 -4.64 2.53 15.62
C GLY A 437 -3.60 3.51 15.08
N ASP A 438 -2.95 3.15 13.97
CA ASP A 438 -1.89 3.95 13.35
C ASP A 438 -2.37 5.35 12.92
N ARG A 439 -3.59 5.45 12.37
CA ARG A 439 -4.17 6.75 11.98
C ARG A 439 -4.48 7.61 13.20
N ARG A 440 -4.95 7.02 14.31
CA ARG A 440 -5.18 7.76 15.56
C ARG A 440 -3.89 8.28 16.18
N GLU A 441 -2.84 7.46 16.19
CA GLU A 441 -1.50 7.90 16.61
C GLU A 441 -1.00 9.07 15.72
N ALA A 442 -1.20 8.97 14.40
CA ALA A 442 -0.83 10.04 13.48
C ALA A 442 -1.55 11.37 13.80
N LEU A 443 -2.85 11.33 14.10
CA LEU A 443 -3.58 12.52 14.53
C LEU A 443 -3.05 13.11 15.85
N GLN A 444 -2.50 12.30 16.76
CA GLN A 444 -1.84 12.80 17.97
C GLN A 444 -0.49 13.47 17.63
N ILE A 445 0.30 12.86 16.75
CA ILE A 445 1.55 13.45 16.24
C ILE A 445 1.28 14.80 15.57
N PHE A 446 0.20 14.92 14.79
CA PHE A 446 -0.16 16.19 14.12
C PHE A 446 -0.53 17.30 15.10
N ARG A 447 -1.19 16.98 16.22
CA ARG A 447 -1.43 17.96 17.29
C ARG A 447 -0.13 18.42 17.94
N GLN A 448 0.79 17.50 18.23
CA GLN A 448 2.11 17.86 18.76
C GLN A 448 2.91 18.68 17.76
N CYS A 449 2.84 18.35 16.47
CA CYS A 449 3.46 19.12 15.40
C CYS A 449 2.96 20.57 15.37
N ALA A 450 1.64 20.79 15.42
CA ALA A 450 1.06 22.12 15.43
C ALA A 450 1.56 22.95 16.63
N ALA A 451 1.60 22.34 17.83
CA ALA A 451 2.12 22.98 19.03
C ALA A 451 3.61 23.34 18.92
N LEU A 452 4.43 22.47 18.31
CA LEU A 452 5.86 22.74 18.08
C LEU A 452 6.08 23.86 17.06
N ILE A 453 5.24 23.95 16.02
CA ILE A 453 5.28 25.07 15.05
C ILE A 453 4.95 26.38 15.77
N ASP A 454 3.86 26.43 16.54
CA ASP A 454 3.46 27.63 17.27
C ASP A 454 4.53 28.07 18.29
N ALA A 455 5.12 27.11 19.01
CA ALA A 455 6.18 27.38 19.99
C ALA A 455 7.49 27.88 19.34
N SER A 456 7.75 27.53 18.08
CA SER A 456 8.98 27.93 17.38
C SER A 456 9.02 29.42 16.97
N GLY A 457 7.92 30.16 17.14
CA GLY A 457 7.94 31.63 17.17
C GLY A 457 8.37 32.35 15.88
N GLU A 458 8.38 31.68 14.72
CA GLU A 458 8.51 32.38 13.43
C GLU A 458 7.23 33.19 13.18
N LYS A 459 7.22 34.45 13.64
CA LYS A 459 6.14 35.43 13.47
C LYS A 459 5.60 35.37 12.03
N GLN A 460 4.32 35.06 11.88
CA GLN A 460 3.54 35.43 10.71
C GLN A 460 3.77 36.92 10.44
N PRO A 461 4.30 37.34 9.27
CA PRO A 461 4.19 38.73 8.89
C PRO A 461 2.68 39.01 8.80
N SER A 462 2.24 40.02 9.55
CA SER A 462 0.86 40.53 9.49
C SER A 462 0.48 40.77 8.04
N ARG A 463 -0.60 40.11 7.59
CA ARG A 463 -1.23 40.36 6.28
C ARG A 463 -1.55 41.83 6.09
#